data_AF-A0A7Y2G297-F1
#
_entry.id   AF-A0A7Y2G297-F1
#
_cell.length_a   1.000
_cell.length_b   1.000
_cell.length_c   1.000
_cell.angle_alpha   90.00
_cell.angle_beta   90.00
_cell.angle_gamma   90.00
#
_symmetry.space_group_name_H-M   'P 1'
#
loop_
_entity.id
_entity.type
_entity.pdbx_description
1 polymer ?
#
loop_
_entity_poly.entity_id
_entity_poly.type
_entity_poly.pdbx_seq_one_letter_code
_entity_poly.pdbx_strand_id
1 'polypeptide(L)'
;MAASMLADQNPNPNFETLGVPIDESIPVYRPIPLISSSADGKREPIIVLWTLLVLLFVPLGLVEHVLDLKGLTTVAAGVEFDLRLFLPLVFSILCVLWFGFLWGAIPAFGATLVAALAGGMPVAWAIVYSCSNPIALAVVALSYQAIPVRIDMRSVVSILYFAFASFIAAIIGSSGSFILVYSTDIDIGKLFSTWLGSWFSMFLMFTAISGPLLFFGTPIIERWKRHLGVGRASPDKLTRATL
;
A
#
# COMPACT_ATOMS: atom_id res chain seq x y z
N MET A 1 19.80 -52.03 -27.24
CA MET A 1 20.60 -51.63 -26.05
C MET A 1 20.97 -50.14 -26.16
N ALA A 2 19.98 -49.27 -26.33
CA ALA A 2 20.19 -47.81 -26.51
C ALA A 2 18.94 -46.99 -26.12
N ALA A 3 18.10 -47.51 -25.21
CA ALA A 3 16.81 -46.89 -24.86
C ALA A 3 16.55 -46.79 -23.33
N SER A 4 17.57 -47.01 -22.49
CA SER A 4 17.42 -46.94 -21.02
C SER A 4 18.33 -45.91 -20.34
N MET A 5 18.87 -44.94 -21.09
CA MET A 5 19.87 -43.98 -20.57
C MET A 5 19.47 -42.50 -20.69
N LEU A 6 18.18 -42.22 -20.91
CA LEU A 6 17.66 -40.84 -21.09
C LEU A 6 16.49 -40.49 -20.15
N ALA A 7 16.31 -41.19 -19.04
CA ALA A 7 15.19 -40.96 -18.11
C ALA A 7 15.57 -40.19 -16.83
N ASP A 8 16.80 -39.66 -16.72
CA ASP A 8 17.28 -39.04 -15.46
C ASP A 8 17.79 -37.60 -15.64
N GLN A 9 17.02 -36.79 -16.37
CA GLN A 9 17.16 -35.34 -16.31
C GLN A 9 15.78 -34.71 -16.07
N ASN A 10 15.37 -34.72 -14.81
CA ASN A 10 14.33 -33.82 -14.32
C ASN A 10 14.95 -32.42 -14.16
N PRO A 11 14.58 -31.41 -14.98
CA PRO A 11 15.18 -30.09 -14.94
C PRO A 11 14.42 -29.13 -14.00
N ASN A 12 13.75 -29.65 -12.97
CA ASN A 12 13.11 -28.82 -11.96
C ASN A 12 13.98 -28.80 -10.70
N PRO A 13 14.75 -27.72 -10.45
CA PRO A 13 15.25 -27.49 -9.11
C PRO A 13 14.03 -27.17 -8.25
N ASN A 14 13.56 -28.17 -7.51
CA ASN A 14 12.64 -27.96 -6.41
C ASN A 14 13.30 -26.95 -5.46
N PHE A 15 12.80 -25.71 -5.45
CA PHE A 15 13.21 -24.65 -4.53
C PHE A 15 13.01 -25.04 -3.04
N GLU A 16 12.39 -26.19 -2.76
CA GLU A 16 12.17 -26.75 -1.43
C GLU A 16 13.44 -27.29 -0.75
N THR A 17 14.50 -27.65 -1.48
CA THR A 17 15.72 -28.24 -0.88
C THR A 17 16.67 -27.22 -0.27
N LEU A 18 16.39 -25.92 -0.38
CA LEU A 18 17.30 -24.92 0.16
C LEU A 18 17.25 -24.79 1.69
N GLY A 19 16.25 -25.37 2.37
CA GLY A 19 16.25 -25.54 3.83
C GLY A 19 16.57 -24.29 4.64
N VAL A 20 16.47 -23.10 4.03
CA VAL A 20 16.82 -21.84 4.68
C VAL A 20 15.71 -21.60 5.69
N PRO A 21 16.01 -21.62 7.00
CA PRO A 21 15.02 -21.24 7.98
C PRO A 21 14.56 -19.84 7.60
N ILE A 22 13.30 -19.67 7.24
CA ILE A 22 12.71 -18.34 7.14
C ILE A 22 12.74 -17.84 8.57
N ASP A 23 13.74 -17.03 8.89
CA ASP A 23 13.85 -16.40 10.19
C ASP A 23 12.57 -15.60 10.43
N GLU A 24 11.68 -16.13 11.29
CA GLU A 24 10.41 -15.52 11.64
C GLU A 24 10.59 -14.16 12.30
N SER A 25 11.82 -13.81 12.71
CA SER A 25 12.16 -12.48 13.21
C SER A 25 12.22 -11.41 12.12
N ILE A 26 12.33 -11.81 10.84
CA ILE A 26 12.40 -10.88 9.72
C ILE A 26 11.00 -10.37 9.38
N PRO A 27 10.74 -9.05 9.49
CA PRO A 27 9.44 -8.48 9.19
C PRO A 27 9.26 -8.40 7.67
N VAL A 28 8.66 -9.44 7.10
CA VAL A 28 8.28 -9.53 5.68
C VAL A 28 6.77 -9.30 5.55
N TYR A 29 6.33 -8.83 4.40
CA TYR A 29 4.92 -8.62 4.09
C TYR A 29 4.10 -9.91 4.25
N ARG A 30 3.13 -9.90 5.18
CA ARG A 30 2.23 -11.01 5.49
C ARG A 30 0.80 -10.49 5.65
N PRO A 31 -0.04 -10.55 4.59
CA PRO A 31 -1.37 -9.98 4.63
C PRO A 31 -2.27 -10.77 5.59
N ILE A 32 -2.98 -10.05 6.44
CA ILE A 32 -4.00 -10.59 7.35
C ILE A 32 -5.36 -10.44 6.65
N PRO A 33 -6.10 -11.52 6.41
CA PRO A 33 -7.39 -11.42 5.75
C PRO A 33 -8.36 -10.63 6.64
N LEU A 34 -8.95 -9.57 6.06
CA LEU A 34 -9.94 -8.71 6.73
C LEU A 34 -11.25 -9.47 6.98
N ILE A 35 -11.70 -10.23 5.98
CA ILE A 35 -12.94 -11.01 5.99
C ILE A 35 -12.55 -12.49 6.07
N SER A 36 -12.18 -12.93 7.26
CA SER A 36 -11.91 -14.34 7.54
C SER A 36 -12.46 -14.65 8.91
N SER A 37 -13.40 -15.60 8.96
CA SER A 37 -13.89 -16.22 10.18
C SER A 37 -12.73 -16.96 10.84
N SER A 38 -12.00 -16.29 11.74
CA SER A 38 -11.04 -16.95 12.60
C SER A 38 -11.77 -17.33 13.89
N ALA A 39 -11.89 -18.63 14.15
CA ALA A 39 -12.44 -19.19 15.38
C ALA A 39 -11.65 -18.77 16.65
N ASP A 40 -10.46 -18.19 16.47
CA ASP A 40 -9.63 -17.61 17.52
C ASP A 40 -9.94 -16.10 17.71
N GLY A 41 -10.86 -15.79 18.62
CA GLY A 41 -11.40 -14.45 18.91
C GLY A 41 -10.42 -13.42 19.50
N LYS A 42 -9.37 -13.01 18.78
CA LYS A 42 -8.45 -11.92 19.20
C LYS A 42 -8.23 -10.81 18.16
N ARG A 43 -9.05 -10.75 17.10
CA ARG A 43 -8.94 -9.73 16.03
C ARG A 43 -9.85 -8.52 16.24
N GLU A 44 -10.86 -8.63 17.10
CA GLU A 44 -11.82 -7.57 17.41
C GLU A 44 -11.17 -6.22 17.79
N PRO A 45 -10.15 -6.15 18.67
CA PRO A 45 -9.54 -4.86 19.00
C PRO A 45 -8.80 -4.22 17.82
N ILE A 46 -8.26 -5.03 16.90
CA ILE A 46 -7.59 -4.54 15.68
C ILE A 46 -8.64 -3.90 14.76
N ILE A 47 -9.77 -4.57 14.56
CA ILE A 47 -10.85 -4.09 13.69
C ILE A 47 -11.46 -2.83 14.28
N VAL A 48 -11.76 -2.80 15.59
CA VAL A 48 -12.31 -1.61 16.26
C VAL A 48 -11.34 -0.43 16.15
N LEU A 49 -10.05 -0.63 16.48
CA LEU A 49 -9.05 0.42 16.35
C LEU A 49 -8.93 0.91 14.90
N TRP A 50 -8.88 -0.02 13.94
CA TRP A 50 -8.83 0.33 12.52
C TRP A 50 -10.07 1.11 12.09
N THR A 51 -11.28 0.72 12.49
CA THR A 51 -12.51 1.45 12.17
C THR A 51 -12.49 2.84 12.78
N LEU A 52 -12.05 2.99 14.04
CA LEU A 52 -11.88 4.31 14.68
C LEU A 52 -10.87 5.19 13.92
N LEU A 53 -9.76 4.61 13.46
CA LEU A 53 -8.77 5.34 12.67
C LEU A 53 -9.30 5.69 11.28
N VAL A 54 -10.05 4.82 10.62
CA VAL A 54 -10.73 5.13 9.34
C VAL A 54 -11.70 6.30 9.55
N LEU A 55 -12.52 6.25 10.61
CA LEU A 55 -13.44 7.34 10.96
C LEU A 55 -12.73 8.64 11.33
N LEU A 56 -11.48 8.58 11.80
CA LEU A 56 -10.67 9.76 12.08
C LEU A 56 -10.00 10.33 10.81
N PHE A 57 -9.38 9.47 10.00
CA PHE A 57 -8.59 9.88 8.83
C PHE A 57 -9.46 10.22 7.61
N VAL A 58 -10.57 9.53 7.38
CA VAL A 58 -11.44 9.81 6.21
C VAL A 58 -11.97 11.26 6.23
N PRO A 59 -12.53 11.79 7.35
CA PRO A 59 -12.91 13.20 7.44
C PRO A 59 -11.73 14.16 7.41
N LEU A 60 -10.53 13.72 7.81
CA LEU A 60 -9.34 14.56 7.75
C LEU A 60 -8.96 14.93 6.30
N GLY A 61 -9.24 14.04 5.35
CA GLY A 61 -9.12 14.35 3.92
C GLY A 61 -10.09 15.46 3.45
N LEU A 62 -11.22 15.66 4.15
CA LEU A 62 -12.13 16.78 3.91
C LEU A 62 -11.55 18.09 4.46
N VAL A 63 -10.91 18.02 5.63
CA VAL A 63 -10.29 19.19 6.27
C VAL A 63 -9.15 19.74 5.42
N GLU A 64 -8.35 18.89 4.78
CA GLU A 64 -7.31 19.31 3.83
C GLU A 64 -7.90 20.07 2.62
N HIS A 65 -9.08 19.64 2.14
CA HIS A 65 -9.78 20.33 1.05
C HIS A 65 -10.35 21.69 1.50
N VAL A 66 -10.96 21.75 2.69
CA VAL A 66 -11.63 22.97 3.21
C VAL A 66 -10.63 24.03 3.68
N LEU A 67 -9.49 23.63 4.25
CA LEU A 67 -8.49 24.57 4.75
C LEU A 67 -7.66 25.23 3.64
N ASP A 68 -7.94 24.92 2.37
CA ASP A 68 -7.17 25.38 1.21
C ASP A 68 -5.66 25.30 1.49
N LEU A 69 -5.25 24.17 2.10
CA LEU A 69 -3.86 23.74 2.18
C LEU A 69 -3.41 23.40 0.76
N LYS A 70 -3.44 24.42 -0.12
CA LYS A 70 -2.67 24.53 -1.34
C LYS A 70 -1.25 24.36 -0.87
N GLY A 71 -0.79 23.12 -0.90
CA GLY A 71 0.52 22.83 -0.38
C GLY A 71 1.56 23.56 -1.22
N LEU A 72 2.79 23.52 -0.71
CA LEU A 72 3.87 24.35 -1.22
C LEU A 72 3.89 24.31 -2.76
N THR A 73 3.62 25.45 -3.39
CA THR A 73 3.79 25.64 -4.82
C THR A 73 5.29 25.51 -5.09
N THR A 74 5.68 24.43 -5.74
CA THR A 74 7.08 24.19 -6.07
C THR A 74 7.28 24.30 -7.57
N VAL A 75 8.41 24.89 -7.95
CA VAL A 75 8.82 24.98 -9.35
C VAL A 75 9.88 23.91 -9.59
N ALA A 76 9.62 22.99 -10.51
CA ALA A 76 10.66 22.10 -11.05
C ALA A 76 10.71 22.22 -12.56
N ALA A 77 11.91 22.40 -13.11
CA ALA A 77 12.14 22.49 -14.56
C ALA A 77 11.24 23.51 -15.29
N GLY A 78 10.90 24.62 -14.63
CA GLY A 78 10.05 25.68 -15.20
C GLY A 78 8.54 25.39 -15.17
N VAL A 79 8.10 24.30 -14.53
CA VAL A 79 6.69 23.97 -14.32
C VAL A 79 6.34 24.16 -12.85
N GLU A 80 5.35 24.99 -12.59
CA GLU A 80 4.74 25.13 -11.26
C GLU A 80 3.76 23.99 -11.03
N PHE A 81 3.88 23.31 -9.89
CA PHE A 81 2.91 22.31 -9.46
C PHE A 81 2.71 22.37 -7.94
N ASP A 82 1.53 21.94 -7.52
CA ASP A 82 1.14 21.95 -6.12
C ASP A 82 1.52 20.63 -5.45
N LEU A 83 2.27 20.72 -4.35
CA LEU A 83 2.46 19.59 -3.45
C LEU A 83 1.20 19.38 -2.61
N ARG A 84 0.65 18.17 -2.57
CA ARG A 84 -0.53 17.84 -1.75
C ARG A 84 -0.17 16.81 -0.69
N LEU A 85 -0.29 17.21 0.57
CA LEU A 85 -0.27 16.26 1.68
C LEU A 85 -1.68 15.70 1.85
N PHE A 86 -1.78 14.38 1.72
CA PHE A 86 -3.01 13.62 1.89
C PHE A 86 -2.77 12.58 2.99
N LEU A 87 -2.94 12.99 4.25
CA LEU A 87 -2.72 12.14 5.42
C LEU A 87 -3.45 10.79 5.38
N PRO A 88 -4.68 10.68 4.83
CA PRO A 88 -5.36 9.39 4.73
C PRO A 88 -4.56 8.36 3.92
N LEU A 89 -3.80 8.80 2.93
CA LEU A 89 -3.00 7.92 2.08
C LEU A 89 -1.72 7.44 2.77
N VAL A 90 -1.10 8.28 3.61
CA VAL A 90 0.01 7.88 4.51
C VAL A 90 -0.47 6.78 5.46
N PHE A 91 -1.62 6.97 6.11
CA PHE A 91 -2.21 5.93 6.97
C PHE A 91 -2.50 4.65 6.18
N SER A 92 -3.01 4.79 4.96
CA SER A 92 -3.41 3.65 4.13
C SER A 92 -2.23 2.78 3.68
N ILE A 93 -1.10 3.36 3.25
CA ILE A 93 0.08 2.56 2.86
C ILE A 93 0.70 1.83 4.07
N LEU A 94 0.69 2.45 5.26
CA LEU A 94 1.11 1.78 6.48
C LEU A 94 0.20 0.59 6.80
N CYS A 95 -1.12 0.77 6.66
CA CYS A 95 -2.08 -0.32 6.81
C CYS A 95 -1.88 -1.44 5.78
N VAL A 96 -1.54 -1.09 4.53
CA VAL A 96 -1.19 -2.10 3.51
C VAL A 96 0.01 -2.92 3.97
N LEU A 97 1.13 -2.27 4.27
CA LEU A 97 2.36 -2.98 4.58
C LEU A 97 2.30 -3.75 5.89
N TRP A 98 1.55 -3.25 6.89
CA TRP A 98 1.37 -3.96 8.15
C TRP A 98 0.29 -5.04 8.07
N PHE A 99 -0.91 -4.75 7.56
CA PHE A 99 -2.05 -5.66 7.71
C PHE A 99 -2.52 -6.27 6.40
N GLY A 100 -2.10 -5.72 5.26
CA GLY A 100 -2.42 -6.21 3.92
C GLY A 100 -3.30 -5.25 3.13
N PHE A 101 -3.41 -5.52 1.83
CA PHE A 101 -4.05 -4.63 0.86
C PHE A 101 -5.41 -4.04 1.29
N LEU A 102 -6.38 -4.88 1.67
CA LEU A 102 -7.74 -4.42 2.00
C LEU A 102 -7.78 -3.43 3.18
N TRP A 103 -6.86 -3.56 4.13
CA TRP A 103 -6.78 -2.68 5.30
C TRP A 103 -6.41 -1.25 4.93
N GLY A 104 -5.62 -1.05 3.87
CA GLY A 104 -5.29 0.27 3.34
C GLY A 104 -6.19 0.72 2.20
N ALA A 105 -6.67 -0.20 1.36
CA ALA A 105 -7.48 0.12 0.20
C ALA A 105 -8.82 0.78 0.58
N ILE A 106 -9.47 0.30 1.64
CA ILE A 106 -10.76 0.84 2.10
C ILE A 106 -10.64 2.30 2.58
N PRO A 107 -9.74 2.66 3.54
CA PRO A 107 -9.58 4.06 3.93
C PRO A 107 -9.13 4.94 2.77
N ALA A 108 -8.23 4.46 1.91
CA ALA A 108 -7.78 5.21 0.74
C ALA A 108 -8.95 5.54 -0.20
N PHE A 109 -9.77 4.54 -0.53
CA PHE A 109 -10.96 4.72 -1.37
C PHE A 109 -11.95 5.67 -0.70
N GLY A 110 -12.29 5.44 0.57
CA GLY A 110 -13.28 6.22 1.30
C GLY A 110 -12.90 7.69 1.45
N ALA A 111 -11.64 7.97 1.82
CA ALA A 111 -11.12 9.33 1.93
C ALA A 111 -11.13 10.05 0.58
N THR A 112 -10.72 9.35 -0.49
CA THR A 112 -10.69 9.93 -1.84
C THR A 112 -12.10 10.21 -2.36
N LEU A 113 -13.05 9.33 -2.07
CA LEU A 113 -14.45 9.49 -2.48
C LEU A 113 -15.12 10.67 -1.78
N VAL A 114 -14.94 10.76 -0.47
CA VAL A 114 -15.45 11.90 0.32
C VAL A 114 -14.84 13.20 -0.18
N ALA A 115 -13.53 13.25 -0.40
CA ALA A 115 -12.85 14.44 -0.91
C ALA A 115 -13.33 14.81 -2.33
N ALA A 116 -13.50 13.84 -3.23
CA ALA A 116 -13.95 14.09 -4.60
C ALA A 116 -15.40 14.61 -4.65
N LEU A 117 -16.30 14.00 -3.86
CA LEU A 117 -17.69 14.45 -3.77
C LEU A 117 -17.78 15.85 -3.14
N ALA A 118 -16.99 16.13 -2.11
CA ALA A 118 -16.92 17.46 -1.50
C ALA A 118 -16.36 18.53 -2.45
N GLY A 119 -15.44 18.14 -3.32
CA GLY A 119 -14.91 18.98 -4.40
C GLY A 119 -15.87 19.16 -5.58
N GLY A 120 -17.11 18.68 -5.49
CA GLY A 120 -18.14 18.86 -6.52
C GLY A 120 -18.04 17.91 -7.71
N MET A 121 -17.20 16.88 -7.65
CA MET A 121 -17.09 15.89 -8.73
C MET A 121 -18.39 15.08 -8.87
N PRO A 122 -18.90 14.86 -10.10
CA PRO A 122 -20.07 14.01 -10.30
C PRO A 122 -19.86 12.60 -9.72
N VAL A 123 -20.88 12.03 -9.09
CA VAL A 123 -20.78 10.78 -8.32
C VAL A 123 -20.13 9.63 -9.10
N ALA A 124 -20.50 9.44 -10.37
CA ALA A 124 -19.92 8.40 -11.21
C ALA A 124 -18.40 8.57 -11.39
N TRP A 125 -17.95 9.81 -11.64
CA TRP A 125 -16.53 10.13 -11.78
C TRP A 125 -15.80 10.06 -10.45
N ALA A 126 -16.44 10.47 -9.35
CA ALA A 126 -15.88 10.37 -8.01
C ALA A 126 -15.56 8.92 -7.62
N ILE A 127 -16.44 7.98 -7.95
CA ILE A 127 -16.20 6.54 -7.71
C ILE A 127 -14.97 6.06 -8.50
N VAL A 128 -14.89 6.37 -9.79
CA VAL A 128 -13.77 5.93 -10.65
C VAL A 128 -12.46 6.59 -10.20
N TYR A 129 -12.48 7.89 -9.93
CA TYR A 129 -11.33 8.63 -9.41
C TYR A 129 -10.83 8.04 -8.08
N SER A 130 -11.74 7.61 -7.21
CA SER A 130 -11.40 7.05 -5.90
C SER A 130 -10.69 5.71 -5.97
N CYS A 131 -10.73 5.01 -7.11
CA CYS A 131 -9.97 3.79 -7.34
C CYS A 131 -8.47 4.05 -7.56
N SER A 132 -8.06 5.27 -7.91
CA SER A 132 -6.65 5.62 -8.19
C SER A 132 -5.70 5.30 -7.04
N ASN A 133 -6.06 5.71 -5.82
CA ASN A 133 -5.26 5.46 -4.62
C ASN A 133 -5.19 3.97 -4.23
N PRO A 134 -6.31 3.21 -4.20
CA PRO A 134 -6.26 1.76 -4.08
C PRO A 134 -5.41 1.06 -5.14
N ILE A 135 -5.42 1.50 -6.40
CA ILE A 135 -4.58 0.91 -7.46
C ILE A 135 -3.10 1.14 -7.14
N ALA A 136 -2.70 2.35 -6.72
CA ALA A 136 -1.33 2.62 -6.28
C ALA A 136 -0.91 1.69 -5.12
N LEU A 137 -1.79 1.53 -4.14
CA LEU A 137 -1.55 0.64 -3.01
C LEU A 137 -1.51 -0.85 -3.40
N ALA A 138 -2.26 -1.25 -4.43
CA ALA A 138 -2.21 -2.60 -4.97
C ALA A 138 -0.85 -2.89 -5.60
N VAL A 139 -0.25 -1.92 -6.30
CA VAL A 139 1.10 -2.04 -6.87
C VAL A 139 2.11 -2.33 -5.76
N VAL A 140 2.06 -1.59 -4.64
CA VAL A 140 2.92 -1.82 -3.47
C VAL A 140 2.65 -3.20 -2.87
N ALA A 141 1.39 -3.56 -2.65
CA ALA A 141 1.04 -4.87 -2.08
C ALA A 141 1.55 -6.04 -2.94
N LEU A 142 1.37 -5.96 -4.26
CA LEU A 142 1.81 -6.97 -5.21
C LEU A 142 3.33 -7.05 -5.30
N SER A 143 4.04 -5.92 -5.26
CA SER A 143 5.50 -5.92 -5.28
C SER A 143 6.06 -6.69 -4.08
N TYR A 144 5.56 -6.39 -2.88
CA TYR A 144 5.97 -7.08 -1.64
C TYR A 144 5.47 -8.52 -1.53
N GLN A 145 4.44 -8.92 -2.28
CA GLN A 145 4.07 -10.33 -2.44
C GLN A 145 5.04 -11.07 -3.37
N ALA A 146 5.50 -10.41 -4.43
CA ALA A 146 6.38 -11.02 -5.42
C ALA A 146 7.82 -11.19 -4.90
N ILE A 147 8.30 -10.26 -4.07
CA ILE A 147 9.68 -10.27 -3.57
C ILE A 147 9.67 -10.12 -2.03
N PRO A 148 10.19 -11.10 -1.27
CA PRO A 148 10.14 -11.12 0.18
C PRO A 148 11.19 -10.18 0.81
N VAL A 149 11.06 -8.88 0.58
CA VAL A 149 11.90 -7.83 1.16
C VAL A 149 11.35 -7.42 2.53
N ARG A 150 12.25 -7.00 3.43
CA ARG A 150 11.89 -6.46 4.75
C ARG A 150 11.04 -5.20 4.61
N ILE A 151 10.02 -5.04 5.45
CA ILE A 151 9.16 -3.84 5.51
C ILE A 151 9.59 -2.85 6.61
N ASP A 152 10.64 -3.15 7.37
CA ASP A 152 11.09 -2.33 8.51
C ASP A 152 12.04 -1.18 8.14
N MET A 153 12.38 -1.01 6.87
CA MET A 153 13.30 0.04 6.39
C MET A 153 14.67 0.05 7.08
N ARG A 154 15.10 -1.07 7.69
CA ARG A 154 16.36 -1.17 8.45
C ARG A 154 17.56 -1.59 7.61
N SER A 155 17.35 -1.95 6.35
CA SER A 155 18.42 -2.26 5.41
C SER A 155 18.36 -1.35 4.18
N VAL A 156 19.52 -1.05 3.60
CA VAL A 156 19.61 -0.26 2.35
C VAL A 156 18.76 -0.91 1.25
N VAL A 157 18.78 -2.24 1.14
CA VAL A 157 17.95 -2.98 0.19
C VAL A 157 16.45 -2.72 0.42
N SER A 158 15.98 -2.74 1.68
CA SER A 158 14.58 -2.46 1.99
C SER A 158 14.17 -1.02 1.66
N ILE A 159 15.04 -0.05 1.91
CA ILE A 159 14.81 1.36 1.62
C ILE A 159 14.73 1.58 0.10
N LEU A 160 15.70 1.06 -0.65
CA LEU A 160 15.74 1.21 -2.11
C LEU A 160 14.55 0.51 -2.78
N TYR A 161 14.20 -0.69 -2.31
CA TYR A 161 13.05 -1.42 -2.81
C TYR A 161 11.74 -0.68 -2.55
N PHE A 162 11.56 -0.18 -1.32
CA PHE A 162 10.38 0.60 -0.96
C PHE A 162 10.28 1.89 -1.78
N ALA A 163 11.39 2.60 -1.98
CA ALA A 163 11.42 3.80 -2.82
C ALA A 163 11.03 3.49 -4.26
N PHE A 164 11.58 2.41 -4.84
CA PHE A 164 11.23 1.99 -6.19
C PHE A 164 9.75 1.59 -6.34
N ALA A 165 9.25 0.75 -5.42
CA ALA A 165 7.84 0.36 -5.41
C ALA A 165 6.91 1.58 -5.24
N SER A 166 7.28 2.50 -4.35
CA SER A 166 6.54 3.75 -4.11
C SER A 166 6.53 4.66 -5.33
N PHE A 167 7.64 4.73 -6.07
CA PHE A 167 7.74 5.51 -7.30
C PHE A 167 6.79 4.98 -8.37
N ILE A 168 6.83 3.67 -8.64
CA ILE A 168 5.92 3.05 -9.61
C ILE A 168 4.47 3.21 -9.18
N ALA A 169 4.16 2.96 -7.91
CA ALA A 169 2.84 3.15 -7.35
C ALA A 169 2.35 4.59 -7.51
N ALA A 170 3.21 5.58 -7.27
CA ALA A 170 2.87 6.99 -7.42
C ALA A 170 2.57 7.38 -8.88
N ILE A 171 3.37 6.88 -9.84
CA ILE A 171 3.10 7.10 -11.28
C ILE A 171 1.76 6.48 -11.67
N ILE A 172 1.50 5.24 -11.28
CA ILE A 172 0.23 4.57 -11.63
C ILE A 172 -0.96 5.26 -10.94
N GLY A 173 -0.85 5.56 -9.64
CA GLY A 173 -1.89 6.23 -8.87
C GLY A 173 -2.22 7.62 -9.39
N SER A 174 -1.20 8.37 -9.83
CA SER A 174 -1.39 9.71 -10.38
C SER A 174 -2.21 9.76 -11.66
N SER A 175 -2.45 8.62 -12.34
CA SER A 175 -3.38 8.57 -13.46
C SER A 175 -4.80 9.06 -13.09
N GLY A 176 -5.16 9.06 -11.80
CA GLY A 176 -6.37 9.71 -11.31
C GLY A 176 -6.45 11.20 -11.64
N SER A 177 -5.33 11.90 -11.82
CA SER A 177 -5.33 13.32 -12.20
C SER A 177 -5.98 13.57 -13.57
N PHE A 178 -5.92 12.61 -14.49
CA PHE A 178 -6.61 12.70 -15.78
C PHE A 178 -8.13 12.72 -15.57
N ILE A 179 -8.63 11.86 -14.69
CA ILE A 179 -10.06 11.83 -14.33
C ILE A 179 -10.45 13.13 -13.64
N LEU A 180 -9.63 13.59 -12.69
CA LEU A 180 -9.87 14.84 -11.97
C LEU A 180 -10.02 16.02 -12.94
N VAL A 181 -9.05 16.24 -13.82
CA VAL A 181 -9.07 17.37 -14.77
C VAL A 181 -10.20 17.22 -15.79
N TYR A 182 -10.51 16.00 -16.22
CA TYR A 182 -11.62 15.77 -17.15
C TYR A 182 -13.00 16.01 -16.52
N SER A 183 -13.17 15.65 -15.24
CA SER A 183 -14.46 15.67 -14.54
C SER A 183 -14.73 16.93 -13.73
N THR A 184 -13.78 17.86 -13.71
CA THR A 184 -13.89 19.17 -13.03
C THR A 184 -13.57 20.28 -14.02
N ASP A 185 -13.97 21.52 -13.71
CA ASP A 185 -13.72 22.69 -14.57
C ASP A 185 -12.25 23.16 -14.55
N ILE A 186 -11.29 22.27 -14.29
CA ILE A 186 -9.86 22.59 -14.34
C ILE A 186 -9.44 22.70 -15.81
N ASP A 187 -8.74 23.78 -16.14
CA ASP A 187 -8.15 23.97 -17.47
C ASP A 187 -7.26 22.78 -17.87
N ILE A 188 -7.51 22.21 -19.06
CA ILE A 188 -6.74 21.12 -19.66
C ILE A 188 -5.25 21.51 -19.78
N GLY A 189 -4.94 22.80 -19.97
CA GLY A 189 -3.57 23.31 -19.96
C GLY A 189 -2.81 23.01 -18.66
N LYS A 190 -3.52 22.79 -17.54
CA LYS A 190 -2.95 22.42 -16.23
C LYS A 190 -2.83 20.92 -16.01
N LEU A 191 -3.21 20.09 -16.97
CA LEU A 191 -3.20 18.63 -16.81
C LEU A 191 -1.82 18.09 -16.43
N PHE A 192 -0.78 18.53 -17.15
CA PHE A 192 0.59 18.07 -16.89
C PHE A 192 1.08 18.49 -15.50
N SER A 193 0.84 19.75 -15.11
CA SER A 193 1.17 20.26 -13.76
C SER A 193 0.42 19.48 -12.68
N THR A 194 -0.87 19.20 -12.88
CA THR A 194 -1.69 18.43 -11.94
C THR A 194 -1.20 16.99 -11.80
N TRP A 195 -0.85 16.34 -12.91
CA TRP A 195 -0.28 14.99 -12.92
C TRP A 195 1.08 14.95 -12.23
N LEU A 196 1.97 15.90 -12.56
CA LEU A 196 3.30 16.06 -11.97
C LEU A 196 3.22 16.24 -10.45
N GLY A 197 2.37 17.16 -9.99
CA GLY A 197 2.14 17.38 -8.57
C GLY A 197 1.57 16.14 -7.88
N SER A 198 0.66 15.42 -8.53
CA SER A 198 0.04 14.22 -7.95
C SER A 198 1.04 13.08 -7.72
N TRP A 199 1.84 12.70 -8.72
CA TRP A 199 2.78 11.59 -8.54
C TRP A 199 3.92 11.98 -7.60
N PHE A 200 4.45 13.21 -7.72
CA PHE A 200 5.56 13.65 -6.89
C PHE A 200 5.16 13.75 -5.41
N SER A 201 3.97 14.30 -5.13
CA SER A 201 3.43 14.35 -3.77
C SER A 201 3.24 12.97 -3.17
N MET A 202 2.63 12.05 -3.93
CA MET A 202 2.41 10.68 -3.48
C MET A 202 3.73 9.96 -3.18
N PHE A 203 4.70 10.08 -4.08
CA PHE A 203 6.03 9.51 -3.89
C PHE A 203 6.72 10.06 -2.64
N LEU A 204 6.67 11.38 -2.43
CA LEU A 204 7.26 12.01 -1.26
C LEU A 204 6.58 11.58 0.04
N MET A 205 5.25 11.50 0.07
CA MET A 205 4.51 11.01 1.23
C MET A 205 4.82 9.55 1.57
N PHE A 206 4.93 8.69 0.55
CA PHE A 206 5.32 7.31 0.78
C PHE A 206 6.74 7.23 1.34
N THR A 207 7.70 7.89 0.71
CA THR A 207 9.11 7.78 1.09
C THR A 207 9.48 8.60 2.32
N ALA A 208 9.26 9.91 2.30
CA ALA A 208 9.72 10.85 3.33
C ALA A 208 8.87 10.81 4.61
N ILE A 209 7.61 10.37 4.54
CA ILE A 209 6.73 10.27 5.72
C ILE A 209 6.54 8.80 6.12
N SER A 210 6.07 7.96 5.20
CA SER A 210 5.74 6.56 5.54
C SER A 210 7.00 5.73 5.77
N GLY A 211 8.10 5.98 5.07
CA GLY A 211 9.40 5.31 5.27
C GLY A 211 9.91 5.41 6.72
N PRO A 212 10.07 6.61 7.30
CA PRO A 212 10.40 6.77 8.72
C PRO A 212 9.39 6.11 9.66
N LEU A 213 8.09 6.23 9.37
CA LEU A 213 7.05 5.59 10.19
C LEU A 213 7.15 4.05 10.17
N LEU A 214 7.53 3.45 9.04
CA LEU A 214 7.83 2.02 8.96
C LEU A 214 9.10 1.68 9.76
N PHE A 215 10.13 2.52 9.70
CA PHE A 215 11.37 2.30 10.46
C PHE A 215 11.14 2.20 11.98
N PHE A 216 10.33 3.10 12.53
CA PHE A 216 10.02 3.14 13.96
C PHE A 216 8.84 2.24 14.34
N GLY A 217 7.80 2.18 13.51
CA GLY A 217 6.53 1.53 13.80
C GLY A 217 6.54 0.02 13.58
N THR A 218 7.24 -0.48 12.56
CA THR A 218 7.22 -1.90 12.20
C THR A 218 7.62 -2.81 13.38
N PRO A 219 8.69 -2.56 14.15
CA PRO A 219 9.02 -3.40 15.31
C PRO A 219 7.96 -3.42 16.42
N ILE A 220 7.19 -2.33 16.57
CA ILE A 220 6.11 -2.22 17.57
C ILE A 220 4.92 -3.06 17.10
N ILE A 221 4.51 -2.86 15.84
CA ILE A 221 3.38 -3.55 15.24
C ILE A 221 3.64 -5.07 15.14
N GLU A 222 4.84 -5.50 14.76
CA GLU A 222 5.19 -6.93 14.71
C GLU A 222 5.25 -7.59 16.10
N ARG A 223 5.65 -6.84 17.14
CA ARG A 223 5.55 -7.33 18.53
C ARG A 223 4.09 -7.48 18.96
N TRP A 224 3.25 -6.49 18.62
CA TRP A 224 1.83 -6.50 18.95
C TRP A 224 1.07 -7.63 18.23
N LYS A 225 1.30 -7.83 16.93
CA LYS A 225 0.74 -8.95 16.16
C LYS A 225 1.12 -10.31 16.77
N ARG A 226 2.39 -10.50 17.14
CA ARG A 226 2.87 -11.72 17.81
C ARG A 226 2.17 -11.96 19.14
N HIS A 227 1.93 -10.91 19.94
CA HIS A 227 1.18 -11.02 21.19
C HIS A 227 -0.28 -11.44 20.97
N LEU A 228 -0.91 -10.93 19.91
CA LEU A 228 -2.28 -11.29 19.54
C LEU A 228 -2.39 -12.64 18.81
N GLY A 229 -1.27 -13.27 18.47
CA GLY A 229 -1.23 -14.53 17.71
C GLY A 229 -1.67 -14.38 16.25
N VAL A 230 -1.76 -13.15 15.73
CA VAL A 230 -2.23 -12.86 14.36
C VAL A 230 -1.02 -12.81 13.42
N GLY A 231 -1.08 -13.52 12.29
CA GLY A 231 0.01 -13.55 11.30
C GLY A 231 1.04 -14.66 11.45
N ARG A 232 0.81 -15.64 12.34
CA ARG A 232 1.53 -16.92 12.33
C ARG A 232 0.99 -17.81 11.22
N ALA A 233 1.89 -18.44 10.45
CA ALA A 233 1.49 -19.58 9.64
C ALA A 233 1.04 -20.69 10.61
N SER A 234 -0.22 -21.11 10.51
CA SER A 234 -0.69 -22.26 11.30
C SER A 234 0.08 -23.50 10.84
N PRO A 235 0.78 -24.22 11.74
CA PRO A 235 1.51 -25.44 11.40
C PRO A 235 0.62 -26.48 10.69
N ASP A 236 -0.67 -26.50 11.00
CA ASP A 236 -1.65 -27.45 10.45
C ASP A 236 -1.87 -27.33 8.93
N LYS A 237 -1.51 -26.21 8.31
CA LYS A 237 -1.63 -26.05 6.85
C LYS A 237 -0.45 -26.66 6.09
N LEU A 238 0.70 -26.85 6.73
CA LEU A 238 1.86 -27.52 6.13
C LEU A 238 1.70 -29.05 6.09
N THR A 239 0.92 -29.62 7.02
CA THR A 239 0.65 -31.07 7.09
C THR A 239 -0.43 -31.52 6.10
N ARG A 240 -1.28 -30.61 5.59
CA ARG A 240 -2.33 -30.92 4.61
C ARG A 240 -1.94 -30.68 3.15
N ALA A 241 -0.81 -30.01 2.90
CA ALA A 241 -0.27 -29.87 1.54
C ALA A 241 0.67 -31.04 1.16
N THR A 242 0.93 -31.95 2.09
CA THR A 242 1.84 -33.09 1.96
C THR A 242 1.15 -34.46 2.01
N LEU A 243 -0.19 -34.48 1.93
CA LEU A 243 -1.02 -35.69 1.77
C LEU A 243 -1.90 -35.55 0.53
#